data_AF-A0A9R0UTF0-F1
#
_entry.id   AF-A0A9R0UTF0-F1
#
_cell.length_a   1.000
_cell.length_b   1.000
_cell.length_c   1.000
_cell.angle_alpha   90.00
_cell.angle_beta   90.00
_cell.angle_gamma   90.00
#
_symmetry.space_group_name_H-M   'P 1'
#
loop_
_entity.id
_entity.type
_entity.pdbx_description
1 polymer ?
#
loop_
_entity_poly.entity_id
_entity_poly.type
_entity_poly.pdbx_seq_one_letter_code
_entity_poly.pdbx_strand_id
1 'polypeptide(L)'
;MECFGPLHEAAGKGRLETCKYLVEQIGFDINVDANNDSGMTPLACAVSHGKSIAAKYLLDKGANPDKQDNKGFTPLHYATKEGKDRLVRLLLSKGASVDVFSCEGTPLHVAASYGKAGIMQILLQHNADPNRVSADLGTPMAAVLCVASGRISESAALKCMKLLVKAGADLNCTNPDTPLVMATSKYLSECVEYLLEVGADANIPSNHGHMAPIEIAAKSGRKKLVEILFPFTSPIQSMSNWNVEGIIAHARLRHSENKGKQSDKGSRVRLKLNAEKGNHERGQDKGGDKDKKTELNLLGAKAVERKDYAAASKFYSEAIKVDPADAMLYSNRSLCHLKSGEAYAALLDANACIRLRADWPKGHYRKGAALMSLKRCKEACHAFLTGGELDPANVEIRQAFWYVF
;
A
#
# COMPACT_ATOMS: atom_id res chain seq x y z
N MET A 1 6.46 32.42 -11.24
CA MET A 1 7.23 31.37 -11.96
C MET A 1 8.13 30.71 -10.94
N GLU A 2 8.02 29.40 -10.76
CA GLU A 2 8.88 28.62 -9.87
C GLU A 2 10.26 28.42 -10.51
N CYS A 3 11.21 29.27 -10.15
CA CYS A 3 12.51 29.31 -10.82
C CYS A 3 13.43 28.16 -10.38
N PHE A 4 13.61 27.19 -11.28
CA PHE A 4 14.83 26.39 -11.32
C PHE A 4 16.06 27.32 -11.36
N GLY A 5 16.99 27.14 -10.42
CA GLY A 5 18.24 27.93 -10.41
C GLY A 5 19.08 27.69 -11.69
N PRO A 6 19.98 28.61 -12.07
CA PRO A 6 20.60 28.61 -13.40
C PRO A 6 21.37 27.32 -13.74
N LEU A 7 21.96 26.64 -12.75
CA LEU A 7 22.63 25.36 -12.96
C LEU A 7 21.66 24.22 -13.28
N HIS A 8 20.45 24.21 -12.68
CA HIS A 8 19.39 23.24 -13.00
C HIS A 8 18.91 23.38 -14.45
N GLU A 9 18.67 24.62 -14.87
CA GLU A 9 18.22 24.97 -16.23
C GLU A 9 19.29 24.64 -17.28
N ALA A 10 20.56 24.96 -17.00
CA ALA A 10 21.69 24.58 -17.84
C ALA A 10 21.82 23.04 -17.93
N ALA A 11 21.71 22.33 -16.81
CA ALA A 11 21.83 20.88 -16.73
C ALA A 11 20.66 20.15 -17.43
N GLY A 12 19.42 20.57 -17.19
CA GLY A 12 18.21 20.04 -17.82
C GLY A 12 18.15 20.29 -19.33
N LYS A 13 18.67 21.43 -19.81
CA LYS A 13 18.86 21.66 -21.25
C LYS A 13 20.10 20.99 -21.84
N GLY A 14 21.04 20.54 -21.00
CA GLY A 14 22.27 19.85 -21.42
C GLY A 14 23.38 20.79 -21.90
N ARG A 15 23.35 22.06 -21.50
CA ARG A 15 24.31 23.11 -21.88
C ARG A 15 25.63 22.93 -21.11
N LEU A 16 26.47 21.99 -21.55
CA LEU A 16 27.71 21.59 -20.85
C LEU A 16 28.61 22.79 -20.50
N GLU A 17 28.88 23.69 -21.44
CA GLU A 17 29.78 24.83 -21.20
C GLU A 17 29.18 25.84 -20.21
N THR A 18 27.85 26.00 -20.18
CA THR A 18 27.16 26.78 -19.15
C THR A 18 27.25 26.10 -17.77
N CYS A 19 27.16 24.77 -17.71
CA CYS A 19 27.33 24.01 -16.46
C CYS A 19 28.76 24.17 -15.92
N LYS A 20 29.77 24.02 -16.80
CA LYS A 20 31.18 24.27 -16.47
C LYS A 20 31.41 25.67 -15.91
N TYR A 21 30.96 26.69 -16.63
CA TYR A 21 31.13 28.09 -16.21
C TYR A 21 30.50 28.37 -14.83
N LEU A 22 29.28 27.89 -14.59
CA LEU A 22 28.59 28.05 -13.31
C LEU A 22 29.32 27.34 -12.15
N VAL A 23 29.78 26.12 -12.35
CA VAL A 23 30.47 25.32 -11.31
C VAL A 23 31.91 25.77 -11.08
N GLU A 24 32.67 26.05 -12.15
CA GLU A 24 34.13 26.24 -12.07
C GLU A 24 34.56 27.70 -11.98
N GLN A 25 33.78 28.65 -12.50
CA GLN A 25 34.13 30.09 -12.52
C GLN A 25 33.31 30.91 -11.52
N ILE A 26 32.04 30.53 -11.30
CA ILE A 26 31.16 31.22 -10.33
C ILE A 26 31.09 30.46 -8.98
N GLY A 27 31.45 29.17 -8.95
CA GLY A 27 31.45 28.37 -7.73
C GLY A 27 30.06 28.00 -7.22
N PHE A 28 29.08 27.79 -8.12
CA PHE A 28 27.77 27.27 -7.73
C PHE A 28 27.91 25.91 -7.02
N ASP A 29 27.21 25.74 -5.90
CA ASP A 29 27.02 24.42 -5.30
C ASP A 29 26.37 23.48 -6.32
N ILE A 30 27.07 22.37 -6.58
CA ILE A 30 26.68 21.36 -7.55
C ILE A 30 25.52 20.48 -7.03
N ASN A 31 25.30 20.49 -5.71
CA ASN A 31 24.25 19.78 -4.99
C ASN A 31 23.10 20.70 -4.54
N VAL A 32 23.06 21.94 -5.03
CA VAL A 32 21.99 22.90 -4.74
C VAL A 32 20.61 22.31 -5.07
N ASP A 33 19.60 22.65 -4.28
CA ASP A 33 18.20 22.24 -4.54
C ASP A 33 17.45 23.31 -5.33
N ALA A 34 16.50 22.89 -6.17
CA ALA A 34 15.60 23.81 -6.84
C ALA A 34 14.71 24.52 -5.80
N ASN A 35 14.66 25.85 -5.85
CA ASN A 35 13.82 26.67 -4.98
C ASN A 35 12.35 26.67 -5.43
N ASN A 36 11.75 25.47 -5.43
CA ASN A 36 10.37 25.18 -5.78
C ASN A 36 9.92 23.85 -5.14
N ASP A 37 8.64 23.50 -5.28
CA ASP A 37 8.01 22.31 -4.69
C ASP A 37 8.67 20.97 -5.11
N SER A 38 9.55 20.95 -6.11
CA SER A 38 10.27 19.73 -6.49
C SER A 38 11.46 19.41 -5.58
N GLY A 39 12.26 20.40 -5.19
CA GLY A 39 13.55 20.15 -4.53
C GLY A 39 14.55 19.36 -5.37
N MET A 40 14.39 19.31 -6.71
CA MET A 40 15.32 18.58 -7.59
C MET A 40 16.70 19.24 -7.64
N THR A 41 17.77 18.44 -7.67
CA THR A 41 19.14 18.90 -7.93
C THR A 41 19.43 19.10 -9.42
N PRO A 42 20.50 19.81 -9.82
CA PRO A 42 20.90 19.92 -11.23
C PRO A 42 21.18 18.56 -11.89
N LEU A 43 21.70 17.59 -11.12
CA LEU A 43 21.90 16.22 -11.59
C LEU A 43 20.56 15.53 -11.88
N ALA A 44 19.57 15.66 -11.00
CA ALA A 44 18.21 15.15 -11.24
C ALA A 44 17.58 15.81 -12.48
N CYS A 45 17.76 17.13 -12.66
CA CYS A 45 17.30 17.85 -13.85
C CYS A 45 17.96 17.33 -15.14
N ALA A 46 19.28 17.13 -15.17
CA ALA A 46 19.98 16.55 -16.32
C ALA A 46 19.50 15.13 -16.63
N VAL A 47 19.34 14.29 -15.60
CA VAL A 47 18.97 12.88 -15.74
C VAL A 47 17.53 12.73 -16.22
N SER A 48 16.57 13.46 -15.64
CA SER A 48 15.17 13.45 -16.06
C SER A 48 14.99 13.89 -17.52
N HIS A 49 15.85 14.79 -18.03
CA HIS A 49 15.83 15.24 -19.42
C HIS A 49 16.80 14.47 -20.34
N GLY A 50 17.35 13.35 -19.88
CA GLY A 50 18.21 12.44 -20.67
C GLY A 50 19.61 12.97 -21.00
N LYS A 51 20.06 14.07 -20.39
CA LYS A 51 21.26 14.83 -20.74
C LYS A 51 22.54 14.17 -20.25
N SER A 52 22.85 13.00 -20.81
CA SER A 52 23.92 12.10 -20.38
C SER A 52 25.30 12.75 -20.25
N ILE A 53 25.65 13.71 -21.12
CA ILE A 53 26.93 14.42 -21.06
C ILE A 53 26.98 15.38 -19.86
N ALA A 54 25.91 16.14 -19.61
CA ALA A 54 25.82 17.04 -18.46
C ALA A 54 25.74 16.26 -17.14
N ALA A 55 24.94 15.18 -17.10
CA ALA A 55 24.87 14.28 -15.94
C ALA A 55 26.24 13.65 -15.61
N LYS A 56 27.00 13.20 -16.63
CA LYS A 56 28.37 12.71 -16.43
C LYS A 56 29.27 13.80 -15.86
N TYR A 57 29.28 15.00 -16.46
CA TYR A 57 30.10 16.11 -15.96
C TYR A 57 29.81 16.46 -14.51
N LEU A 58 28.52 16.50 -14.11
CA LEU A 58 28.13 16.78 -12.74
C LEU A 58 28.62 15.69 -11.77
N LEU A 59 28.49 14.41 -12.14
CA LEU A 59 29.02 13.27 -11.37
C LEU A 59 30.56 13.23 -11.32
N ASP A 60 31.25 13.66 -12.38
CA ASP A 60 32.71 13.82 -12.42
C ASP A 60 33.20 14.99 -11.53
N LYS A 61 32.29 15.88 -11.10
CA LYS A 61 32.55 17.04 -10.23
C LYS A 61 31.96 16.92 -8.82
N GLY A 62 31.50 15.74 -8.41
CA GLY A 62 31.04 15.48 -7.04
C GLY A 62 29.56 15.80 -6.76
N ALA A 63 28.71 15.85 -7.80
CA ALA A 63 27.26 15.78 -7.59
C ALA A 63 26.88 14.44 -6.93
N ASN A 64 26.15 14.49 -5.83
CA ASN A 64 25.69 13.34 -5.07
C ASN A 64 24.62 12.57 -5.87
N PRO A 65 24.88 11.30 -6.27
CA PRO A 65 23.93 10.51 -7.05
C PRO A 65 22.67 10.11 -6.26
N ASP A 66 22.72 10.18 -4.93
CA ASP A 66 21.67 9.74 -4.02
C ASP A 66 20.94 10.89 -3.32
N LYS A 67 21.25 12.16 -3.64
CA LYS A 67 20.48 13.29 -3.08
C LYS A 67 19.03 13.22 -3.58
N GLN A 68 18.11 13.18 -2.64
CA GLN A 68 16.68 13.02 -2.87
C GLN A 68 15.97 14.36 -3.06
N ASP A 69 14.97 14.40 -3.93
CA ASP A 69 14.01 15.51 -4.06
C ASP A 69 12.95 15.49 -2.93
N ASN A 70 12.01 16.44 -2.95
CA ASN A 70 10.91 16.55 -1.96
C ASN A 70 9.93 15.35 -1.94
N LYS A 71 10.08 14.38 -2.85
CA LYS A 71 9.29 13.14 -2.96
C LYS A 71 10.14 11.88 -2.70
N GLY A 72 11.39 12.06 -2.30
CA GLY A 72 12.35 10.97 -2.11
C GLY A 72 12.97 10.45 -3.41
N PHE A 73 12.76 11.09 -4.56
CA PHE A 73 13.36 10.65 -5.83
C PHE A 73 14.83 11.02 -5.90
N THR A 74 15.69 10.01 -5.99
CA THR A 74 17.08 10.20 -6.44
C THR A 74 17.15 10.28 -7.98
N PRO A 75 18.23 10.83 -8.55
CA PRO A 75 18.57 10.67 -9.97
C PRO A 75 18.36 9.25 -10.53
N LEU A 76 18.65 8.19 -9.75
CA LEU A 76 18.46 6.79 -10.19
C LEU A 76 16.98 6.43 -10.41
N HIS A 77 16.07 6.98 -9.60
CA HIS A 77 14.62 6.83 -9.81
C HIS A 77 14.18 7.51 -11.10
N TYR A 78 14.65 8.74 -11.37
CA TYR A 78 14.36 9.45 -12.62
C TYR A 78 14.88 8.69 -13.84
N ALA A 79 16.14 8.25 -13.84
CA ALA A 79 16.72 7.47 -14.94
C ALA A 79 15.92 6.18 -15.23
N THR A 80 15.40 5.55 -14.17
CA THR A 80 14.60 4.32 -14.24
C THR A 80 13.21 4.56 -14.82
N LYS A 81 12.46 5.52 -14.25
CA LYS A 81 11.12 5.93 -14.68
C LYS A 81 11.10 6.29 -16.17
N GLU A 82 12.10 7.08 -16.56
CA GLU A 82 12.28 7.58 -17.91
C GLU A 82 12.83 6.54 -18.90
N GLY A 83 13.16 5.32 -18.48
CA GLY A 83 13.66 4.27 -19.40
C GLY A 83 15.03 4.61 -20.00
N LYS A 84 15.95 5.19 -19.21
CA LYS A 84 17.23 5.71 -19.69
C LYS A 84 18.41 4.81 -19.26
N ASP A 85 18.48 3.59 -19.79
CA ASP A 85 19.47 2.55 -19.45
C ASP A 85 20.92 3.05 -19.31
N ARG A 86 21.36 3.93 -20.22
CA ARG A 86 22.72 4.51 -20.19
C ARG A 86 22.96 5.40 -18.96
N LEU A 87 21.94 6.12 -18.49
CA LEU A 87 21.99 6.93 -17.27
C LEU A 87 21.90 6.07 -16.01
N VAL A 88 21.08 5.01 -16.01
CA VAL A 88 21.04 4.02 -14.92
C VAL A 88 22.43 3.42 -14.70
N ARG A 89 23.08 2.91 -15.76
CA ARG A 89 24.44 2.36 -15.68
C ARG A 89 25.48 3.39 -15.25
N LEU A 90 25.38 4.64 -15.72
CA LEU A 90 26.28 5.73 -15.32
C LEU A 90 26.15 6.09 -13.83
N LEU A 91 24.93 6.15 -13.30
CA LEU A 91 24.68 6.46 -11.90
C LEU A 91 25.19 5.35 -10.98
N LEU A 92 24.89 4.08 -11.32
CA LEU A 92 25.39 2.93 -10.57
C LEU A 92 26.93 2.82 -10.61
N SER A 93 27.56 3.10 -11.76
CA SER A 93 29.04 3.16 -11.86
C SER A 93 29.67 4.37 -11.17
N LYS A 94 28.85 5.32 -10.70
CA LYS A 94 29.24 6.47 -9.88
C LYS A 94 28.79 6.36 -8.42
N GLY A 95 28.41 5.16 -7.97
CA GLY A 95 28.12 4.87 -6.57
C GLY A 95 26.69 5.22 -6.12
N ALA A 96 25.73 5.36 -7.05
CA ALA A 96 24.33 5.48 -6.68
C ALA A 96 23.83 4.24 -5.91
N SER A 97 23.22 4.46 -4.75
CA SER A 97 22.64 3.43 -3.90
C SER A 97 21.39 2.84 -4.56
N VAL A 98 21.41 1.53 -4.79
CA VAL A 98 20.43 0.85 -5.65
C VAL A 98 19.01 0.76 -5.05
N ASP A 99 18.87 0.84 -3.72
CA ASP A 99 17.62 0.63 -2.96
C ASP A 99 17.23 1.79 -2.00
N VAL A 100 17.55 3.02 -2.38
CA VAL A 100 16.98 4.23 -1.75
C VAL A 100 15.46 4.23 -1.96
N PHE A 101 14.67 4.63 -0.96
CA PHE A 101 13.21 4.69 -1.05
C PHE A 101 12.70 6.08 -1.44
N SER A 102 11.88 6.13 -2.50
CA SER A 102 11.00 7.26 -2.84
C SER A 102 9.54 6.96 -2.49
N CYS A 103 8.63 7.91 -2.71
CA CYS A 103 7.18 7.67 -2.62
C CYS A 103 6.63 6.72 -3.72
N GLU A 104 7.43 6.31 -4.71
CA GLU A 104 7.10 5.21 -5.64
C GLU A 104 7.92 3.92 -5.34
N GLY A 105 8.41 3.77 -4.11
CA GLY A 105 9.25 2.64 -3.70
C GLY A 105 10.73 2.84 -4.05
N THR A 106 11.49 1.74 -4.13
CA THR A 106 12.89 1.77 -4.60
C THR A 106 12.96 1.86 -6.14
N PRO A 107 14.12 2.14 -6.76
CA PRO A 107 14.26 2.09 -8.22
C PRO A 107 13.74 0.77 -8.84
N LEU A 108 13.88 -0.36 -8.16
CA LEU A 108 13.34 -1.64 -8.64
C LEU A 108 11.80 -1.68 -8.66
N HIS A 109 11.14 -1.02 -7.71
CA HIS A 109 9.68 -0.83 -7.72
C HIS A 109 9.24 0.06 -8.89
N VAL A 110 9.96 1.16 -9.14
CA VAL A 110 9.69 2.04 -10.29
C VAL A 110 9.88 1.28 -11.61
N ALA A 111 10.96 0.50 -11.73
CA ALA A 111 11.21 -0.33 -12.90
C ALA A 111 10.09 -1.35 -13.14
N ALA A 112 9.61 -2.01 -12.09
CA ALA A 112 8.46 -2.92 -12.10
C ALA A 112 7.16 -2.22 -12.52
N SER A 113 6.78 -1.13 -11.85
CA SER A 113 5.55 -0.37 -12.11
C SER A 113 5.46 0.28 -13.49
N TYR A 114 6.60 0.46 -14.17
CA TYR A 114 6.70 0.98 -15.53
C TYR A 114 7.14 -0.08 -16.58
N GLY A 115 7.18 -1.37 -16.21
CA GLY A 115 7.49 -2.49 -17.11
C GLY A 115 8.90 -2.47 -17.71
N LYS A 116 9.86 -1.80 -17.06
CA LYS A 116 11.21 -1.55 -17.58
C LYS A 116 12.12 -2.76 -17.37
N ALA A 117 11.77 -3.92 -17.94
CA ALA A 117 12.49 -5.18 -17.74
C ALA A 117 14.01 -5.09 -17.96
N GLY A 118 14.48 -4.33 -18.96
CA GLY A 118 15.92 -4.08 -19.18
C GLY A 118 16.59 -3.34 -18.02
N ILE A 119 15.90 -2.38 -17.39
CA ILE A 119 16.40 -1.67 -16.21
C ILE A 119 16.27 -2.51 -14.95
N MET A 120 15.22 -3.33 -14.81
CA MET A 120 15.14 -4.32 -13.73
C MET A 120 16.35 -5.27 -13.78
N GLN A 121 16.72 -5.75 -14.97
CA GLN A 121 17.92 -6.58 -15.14
C GLN A 121 19.20 -5.85 -14.70
N ILE A 122 19.34 -4.55 -14.99
CA ILE A 122 20.49 -3.75 -14.55
C ILE A 122 20.51 -3.58 -13.03
N LEU A 123 19.38 -3.22 -12.41
CA LEU A 123 19.28 -3.01 -10.96
C LEU A 123 19.59 -4.32 -10.20
N LEU A 124 19.02 -5.44 -10.64
CA LEU A 124 19.28 -6.77 -10.07
C LEU A 124 20.74 -7.21 -10.28
N GLN A 125 21.38 -6.86 -11.41
CA GLN A 125 22.82 -7.06 -11.62
C GLN A 125 23.71 -6.22 -10.69
N HIS A 126 23.17 -5.15 -10.11
CA HIS A 126 23.82 -4.31 -9.11
C HIS A 126 23.31 -4.59 -7.68
N ASN A 127 22.78 -5.80 -7.44
CA ASN A 127 22.31 -6.31 -6.14
C ASN A 127 21.12 -5.54 -5.54
N ALA A 128 20.21 -5.03 -6.36
CA ALA A 128 18.90 -4.58 -5.87
C ALA A 128 18.16 -5.75 -5.21
N ASP A 129 17.69 -5.55 -3.98
CA ASP A 129 16.95 -6.56 -3.21
C ASP A 129 15.53 -6.72 -3.80
N PRO A 130 15.17 -7.91 -4.34
CA PRO A 130 13.89 -8.14 -4.98
C PRO A 130 12.72 -8.23 -3.98
N ASN A 131 13.00 -8.21 -2.68
CA ASN A 131 12.04 -8.39 -1.58
C ASN A 131 11.81 -7.13 -0.73
N ARG A 132 12.44 -6.00 -1.08
CA ARG A 132 12.17 -4.69 -0.45
C ARG A 132 10.68 -4.41 -0.45
N VAL A 133 10.08 -4.08 0.69
CA VAL A 133 8.65 -3.77 0.78
C VAL A 133 8.42 -2.26 0.80
N SER A 134 7.73 -1.75 -0.22
CA SER A 134 7.12 -0.42 -0.20
C SER A 134 5.76 -0.46 0.49
N ALA A 135 5.46 0.53 1.33
CA ALA A 135 4.21 0.59 2.11
C ALA A 135 2.94 0.66 1.23
N ASP A 136 3.04 1.25 0.04
CA ASP A 136 1.90 1.47 -0.86
C ASP A 136 1.88 0.52 -2.08
N LEU A 137 2.98 -0.20 -2.35
CA LEU A 137 3.12 -1.08 -3.53
C LEU A 137 3.36 -2.56 -3.19
N GLY A 138 3.67 -2.91 -1.94
CA GLY A 138 4.16 -4.24 -1.58
C GLY A 138 5.62 -4.45 -2.02
N THR A 139 5.97 -5.67 -2.42
CA THR A 139 7.27 -5.98 -3.05
C THR A 139 7.33 -5.50 -4.51
N PRO A 140 8.52 -5.49 -5.17
CA PRO A 140 8.64 -5.36 -6.62
C PRO A 140 7.75 -6.33 -7.42
N MET A 141 7.50 -7.55 -6.93
CA MET A 141 6.61 -8.50 -7.60
C MET A 141 5.14 -8.09 -7.48
N ALA A 142 4.71 -7.64 -6.30
CA ALA A 142 3.40 -7.02 -6.12
C ALA A 142 3.25 -5.77 -7.01
N ALA A 143 4.29 -4.94 -7.13
CA ALA A 143 4.29 -3.77 -8.00
C ALA A 143 4.09 -4.11 -9.49
N VAL A 144 4.73 -5.18 -10.00
CA VAL A 144 4.47 -5.70 -11.37
C VAL A 144 3.00 -6.12 -11.51
N LEU A 145 2.51 -6.96 -10.60
CA LEU A 145 1.16 -7.53 -10.67
C LEU A 145 0.07 -6.45 -10.53
N CYS A 146 0.31 -5.43 -9.71
CA CYS A 146 -0.55 -4.25 -9.61
C CYS A 146 -0.80 -3.58 -10.98
N VAL A 147 0.23 -3.44 -11.82
CA VAL A 147 0.12 -2.75 -13.12
C VAL A 147 -0.20 -3.66 -14.32
N ALA A 148 -0.04 -4.98 -14.18
CA ALA A 148 -0.23 -5.99 -15.22
C ALA A 148 -1.65 -6.13 -15.79
N SER A 149 -2.65 -5.57 -15.11
CA SER A 149 -4.05 -5.51 -15.57
C SER A 149 -4.42 -4.16 -16.18
N GLY A 150 -3.46 -3.43 -16.78
CA GLY A 150 -3.72 -2.10 -17.33
C GLY A 150 -2.54 -1.38 -18.02
N ARG A 151 -1.46 -1.06 -17.28
CA ARG A 151 -0.36 -0.22 -17.84
C ARG A 151 0.64 -1.02 -18.68
N ILE A 152 0.76 -2.32 -18.42
CA ILE A 152 1.65 -3.25 -19.15
C ILE A 152 0.86 -4.50 -19.54
N SER A 153 1.26 -5.18 -20.62
CA SER A 153 0.66 -6.46 -20.99
C SER A 153 1.06 -7.58 -20.02
N GLU A 154 0.24 -8.63 -19.94
CA GLU A 154 0.56 -9.84 -19.18
C GLU A 154 1.92 -10.44 -19.61
N SER A 155 2.19 -10.50 -20.92
CA SER A 155 3.46 -10.94 -21.49
C SER A 155 4.67 -10.03 -21.17
N ALA A 156 4.45 -8.79 -20.72
CA ALA A 156 5.48 -7.90 -20.19
C ALA A 156 5.64 -8.08 -18.66
N ALA A 157 4.53 -8.27 -17.94
CA ALA A 157 4.52 -8.61 -16.52
C ALA A 157 5.28 -9.92 -16.26
N LEU A 158 4.99 -10.96 -17.05
CA LEU A 158 5.66 -12.27 -17.00
C LEU A 158 7.17 -12.17 -17.20
N LYS A 159 7.65 -11.28 -18.09
CA LYS A 159 9.09 -11.01 -18.27
C LYS A 159 9.71 -10.34 -17.03
N CYS A 160 8.99 -9.41 -16.41
CA CYS A 160 9.42 -8.75 -15.18
C CYS A 160 9.44 -9.73 -13.99
N MET A 161 8.43 -10.58 -13.86
CA MET A 161 8.38 -11.65 -12.86
C MET A 161 9.53 -12.65 -13.05
N LYS A 162 9.80 -13.10 -14.27
CA LYS A 162 10.91 -14.03 -14.58
C LYS A 162 12.29 -13.48 -14.18
N LEU A 163 12.48 -12.15 -14.19
CA LEU A 163 13.69 -11.51 -13.67
C LEU A 163 13.73 -11.51 -12.13
N LEU A 164 12.60 -11.20 -11.47
CA LEU A 164 12.50 -11.16 -10.01
C LEU A 164 12.66 -12.55 -9.38
N VAL A 165 11.99 -13.58 -9.92
CA VAL A 165 12.14 -14.97 -9.46
C VAL A 165 13.60 -15.42 -9.57
N LYS A 166 14.27 -15.12 -10.70
CA LYS A 166 15.69 -15.44 -10.89
C LYS A 166 16.62 -14.73 -9.88
N ALA A 167 16.19 -13.62 -9.29
CA ALA A 167 16.93 -12.90 -8.25
C ALA A 167 16.62 -13.37 -6.81
N GLY A 168 15.69 -14.32 -6.62
CA GLY A 168 15.28 -14.77 -5.28
C GLY A 168 14.12 -13.98 -4.68
N ALA A 169 13.18 -13.50 -5.51
CA ALA A 169 11.93 -12.92 -5.01
C ALA A 169 11.05 -13.95 -4.28
N ASP A 170 10.50 -13.58 -3.13
CA ASP A 170 9.56 -14.36 -2.35
C ASP A 170 8.20 -14.47 -3.06
N LEU A 171 7.85 -15.69 -3.43
CA LEU A 171 6.61 -16.06 -4.12
C LEU A 171 5.37 -16.02 -3.21
N ASN A 172 5.58 -16.06 -1.89
CA ASN A 172 4.57 -16.27 -0.87
C ASN A 172 4.38 -15.05 0.05
N CYS A 173 5.08 -13.93 -0.24
CA CYS A 173 5.01 -12.69 0.53
C CYS A 173 3.58 -12.15 0.65
N THR A 174 3.02 -12.13 1.86
CA THR A 174 1.61 -11.77 2.12
C THR A 174 1.39 -10.26 2.27
N ASN A 175 2.07 -9.41 1.49
CA ASN A 175 1.91 -7.95 1.60
C ASN A 175 1.98 -7.26 0.21
N PRO A 176 0.85 -6.75 -0.33
CA PRO A 176 -0.48 -6.63 0.30
C PRO A 176 -1.30 -7.94 0.34
N ASP A 177 -0.99 -8.89 -0.52
CA ASP A 177 -1.56 -10.23 -0.70
C ASP A 177 -0.50 -11.06 -1.48
N THR A 178 -0.57 -12.40 -1.50
CA THR A 178 0.47 -13.18 -2.21
C THR A 178 0.47 -12.88 -3.72
N PRO A 179 1.63 -12.94 -4.40
CA PRO A 179 1.73 -12.86 -5.86
C PRO A 179 0.70 -13.73 -6.60
N LEU A 180 0.43 -14.94 -6.11
CA LEU A 180 -0.54 -15.85 -6.70
C LEU A 180 -2.00 -15.41 -6.48
N VAL A 181 -2.36 -14.90 -5.29
CA VAL A 181 -3.66 -14.26 -5.02
C VAL A 181 -3.85 -13.02 -5.92
N MET A 182 -2.81 -12.19 -6.05
CA MET A 182 -2.83 -10.97 -6.87
C MET A 182 -3.01 -11.28 -8.37
N ALA A 183 -2.25 -12.24 -8.90
CA ALA A 183 -2.37 -12.68 -10.29
C ALA A 183 -3.75 -13.29 -10.58
N THR A 184 -4.24 -14.16 -9.70
CA THR A 184 -5.56 -14.80 -9.82
C THR A 184 -6.70 -13.78 -9.79
N SER A 185 -6.64 -12.80 -8.88
CA SER A 185 -7.63 -11.73 -8.74
C SER A 185 -7.69 -10.79 -9.95
N LYS A 186 -6.59 -10.70 -10.71
CA LYS A 186 -6.46 -9.94 -11.96
C LYS A 186 -6.67 -10.77 -13.22
N TYR A 187 -6.93 -12.07 -13.06
CA TYR A 187 -7.19 -13.04 -14.11
C TYR A 187 -6.00 -13.37 -15.05
N LEU A 188 -4.78 -13.09 -14.58
CA LEU A 188 -3.54 -13.24 -15.34
C LEU A 188 -3.15 -14.73 -15.40
N SER A 189 -3.59 -15.43 -16.44
CA SER A 189 -3.44 -16.89 -16.54
C SER A 189 -2.00 -17.34 -16.75
N GLU A 190 -1.23 -16.69 -17.63
CA GLU A 190 0.19 -17.00 -17.86
C GLU A 190 1.02 -16.70 -16.60
N CYS A 191 0.63 -15.66 -15.84
CA CYS A 191 1.28 -15.32 -14.58
C CYS A 191 0.95 -16.30 -13.45
N VAL A 192 -0.29 -16.80 -13.38
CA VAL A 192 -0.70 -17.86 -12.43
C VAL A 192 -0.02 -19.18 -12.77
N GLU A 193 -0.05 -19.60 -14.04
CA GLU A 193 0.65 -20.80 -14.54
C GLU A 193 2.15 -20.75 -14.16
N TYR A 194 2.84 -19.66 -14.49
CA TYR A 194 4.26 -19.52 -14.18
C TYR A 194 4.57 -19.46 -12.67
N LEU A 195 3.74 -18.84 -11.84
CA LEU A 195 3.94 -18.82 -10.39
C LEU A 195 3.84 -20.22 -9.77
N LEU A 196 2.94 -21.06 -10.28
CA LEU A 196 2.82 -22.45 -9.86
C LEU A 196 4.00 -23.30 -10.35
N GLU A 197 4.47 -23.09 -11.59
CA GLU A 197 5.68 -23.73 -12.14
C GLU A 197 6.93 -23.48 -11.28
N VAL A 198 7.05 -22.31 -10.65
CA VAL A 198 8.18 -21.97 -9.77
C VAL A 198 7.94 -22.21 -8.27
N GLY A 199 6.80 -22.79 -7.90
CA GLY A 199 6.53 -23.25 -6.53
C GLY A 199 5.89 -22.24 -5.58
N ALA A 200 5.08 -21.30 -6.07
CA ALA A 200 4.21 -20.48 -5.23
C ALA A 200 3.10 -21.35 -4.58
N ASP A 201 2.80 -21.13 -3.30
CA ASP A 201 1.82 -21.94 -2.57
C ASP A 201 0.38 -21.51 -2.91
N ALA A 202 -0.35 -22.39 -3.60
CA ALA A 202 -1.75 -22.20 -3.98
C ALA A 202 -2.75 -22.25 -2.83
N ASN A 203 -2.30 -22.58 -1.61
CA ASN A 203 -3.15 -22.76 -0.43
C ASN A 203 -3.17 -21.52 0.48
N ILE A 204 -2.25 -20.57 0.32
CA ILE A 204 -2.23 -19.33 1.11
C ILE A 204 -3.43 -18.45 0.72
N PRO A 205 -4.37 -18.16 1.64
CA PRO A 205 -5.56 -17.39 1.32
C PRO A 205 -5.29 -15.89 1.26
N SER A 206 -6.20 -15.14 0.65
CA SER A 206 -6.16 -13.67 0.68
C SER A 206 -6.28 -13.13 2.11
N ASN A 207 -5.46 -12.13 2.43
CA ASN A 207 -5.63 -11.26 3.61
C ASN A 207 -7.03 -10.65 3.61
N HIS A 208 -7.51 -10.27 2.43
CA HIS A 208 -8.82 -9.71 2.20
C HIS A 208 -9.88 -10.82 2.02
N GLY A 209 -10.51 -11.21 3.13
CA GLY A 209 -11.66 -12.11 3.13
C GLY A 209 -11.34 -13.61 3.22
N HIS A 210 -10.09 -13.98 3.45
CA HIS A 210 -9.64 -15.35 3.74
C HIS A 210 -10.06 -16.38 2.69
N MET A 211 -9.99 -16.02 1.41
CA MET A 211 -10.33 -16.91 0.29
C MET A 211 -9.07 -17.49 -0.34
N ALA A 212 -9.03 -18.81 -0.54
CA ALA A 212 -7.93 -19.42 -1.30
C ALA A 212 -7.96 -18.95 -2.78
N PRO A 213 -6.81 -18.88 -3.48
CA PRO A 213 -6.75 -18.55 -4.91
C PRO A 213 -7.81 -19.27 -5.76
N ILE A 214 -8.02 -20.57 -5.55
CA ILE A 214 -9.02 -21.36 -6.28
C ILE A 214 -10.47 -20.94 -5.99
N GLU A 215 -10.79 -20.52 -4.75
CA GLU A 215 -12.10 -19.96 -4.42
C GLU A 215 -12.30 -18.59 -5.07
N ILE A 216 -11.25 -17.77 -5.17
CA ILE A 216 -11.28 -16.46 -5.86
C ILE A 216 -11.56 -16.67 -7.35
N ALA A 217 -10.85 -17.60 -8.00
CA ALA A 217 -11.07 -17.99 -9.38
C ALA A 217 -12.52 -18.47 -9.62
N ALA A 218 -13.03 -19.34 -8.75
CA ALA A 218 -14.39 -19.88 -8.84
C ALA A 218 -15.48 -18.82 -8.60
N LYS A 219 -15.31 -17.96 -7.60
CA LYS A 219 -16.21 -16.82 -7.29
C LYS A 219 -16.30 -15.83 -8.44
N SER A 220 -15.20 -15.60 -9.14
CA SER A 220 -15.14 -14.76 -10.35
C SER A 220 -15.49 -15.52 -11.65
N GLY A 221 -15.97 -16.76 -11.55
CA GLY A 221 -16.44 -17.58 -12.69
C GLY A 221 -15.35 -18.00 -13.67
N ARG A 222 -14.07 -17.91 -13.29
CA ARG A 222 -12.92 -18.14 -14.18
C ARG A 222 -12.53 -19.61 -14.24
N LYS A 223 -13.32 -20.42 -14.96
CA LYS A 223 -13.09 -21.88 -15.07
C LYS A 223 -11.63 -22.26 -15.40
N LYS A 224 -10.99 -21.61 -16.39
CA LYS A 224 -9.55 -21.86 -16.71
C LYS A 224 -8.64 -21.72 -15.48
N LEU A 225 -8.83 -20.70 -14.65
CA LEU A 225 -8.01 -20.49 -13.45
C LEU A 225 -8.31 -21.54 -12.36
N VAL A 226 -9.56 -22.01 -12.24
CA VAL A 226 -9.89 -23.14 -11.36
C VAL A 226 -9.19 -24.42 -11.85
N GLU A 227 -9.18 -24.67 -13.16
CA GLU A 227 -8.50 -25.82 -13.78
C GLU A 227 -6.97 -25.76 -13.60
N ILE A 228 -6.36 -24.58 -13.72
CA ILE A 228 -4.93 -24.35 -13.47
C ILE A 228 -4.56 -24.56 -11.99
N LEU A 229 -5.38 -24.06 -11.05
CA LEU A 229 -5.09 -24.10 -9.62
C LEU A 229 -5.44 -25.44 -8.95
N PHE A 230 -6.38 -26.21 -9.51
CA PHE A 230 -6.87 -27.45 -8.90
C PHE A 230 -5.78 -28.49 -8.59
N PRO A 231 -4.79 -28.77 -9.46
CA PRO A 231 -3.72 -29.74 -9.17
C PRO A 231 -2.80 -29.36 -8.00
N PHE A 232 -2.77 -28.08 -7.61
CA PHE A 232 -1.87 -27.53 -6.59
C PHE A 232 -2.57 -27.22 -5.25
N THR A 233 -3.89 -27.45 -5.16
CA THR A 233 -4.71 -27.04 -4.00
C THR A 233 -5.26 -28.21 -3.19
N SER A 234 -5.15 -28.08 -1.88
CA SER A 234 -5.62 -29.06 -0.90
C SER A 234 -7.15 -28.99 -0.71
N PRO A 235 -7.84 -30.11 -0.49
CA PRO A 235 -9.29 -30.12 -0.28
C PRO A 235 -9.75 -29.26 0.91
N ILE A 236 -10.57 -28.23 0.61
CA ILE A 236 -11.17 -27.38 1.65
C ILE A 236 -12.32 -28.14 2.32
N GLN A 237 -12.17 -28.41 3.63
CA GLN A 237 -13.08 -29.25 4.43
C GLN A 237 -14.58 -28.87 4.35
N SER A 238 -14.90 -27.61 4.03
CA SER A 238 -16.29 -27.14 3.88
C SER A 238 -16.95 -27.45 2.53
N MET A 239 -16.30 -28.20 1.63
CA MET A 239 -16.85 -28.58 0.32
C MET A 239 -16.81 -30.10 0.12
N SER A 240 -18.00 -30.73 0.07
CA SER A 240 -18.14 -32.17 -0.09
C SER A 240 -17.74 -32.69 -1.48
N ASN A 241 -17.90 -31.86 -2.53
CA ASN A 241 -17.59 -32.21 -3.91
C ASN A 241 -16.32 -31.48 -4.37
N TRP A 242 -15.15 -31.97 -3.96
CA TRP A 242 -13.85 -31.40 -4.37
C TRP A 242 -13.47 -31.79 -5.81
N ASN A 243 -14.11 -31.13 -6.78
CA ASN A 243 -13.73 -31.13 -8.19
C ASN A 243 -14.07 -29.78 -8.83
N VAL A 244 -13.55 -29.50 -10.02
CA VAL A 244 -13.68 -28.19 -10.71
C VAL A 244 -15.14 -27.70 -10.78
N GLU A 245 -16.08 -28.56 -11.19
CA GLU A 245 -17.50 -28.19 -11.29
C GLU A 245 -18.17 -28.00 -9.93
N GLY A 246 -17.83 -28.83 -8.93
CA GLY A 246 -18.32 -28.71 -7.56
C GLY A 246 -17.87 -27.42 -6.87
N ILE A 247 -16.61 -27.03 -7.07
CA ILE A 247 -16.03 -25.78 -6.56
C ILE A 247 -16.71 -24.57 -7.23
N ILE A 248 -16.91 -24.61 -8.55
CA ILE A 248 -17.63 -23.57 -9.30
C ILE A 248 -19.11 -23.49 -8.86
N ALA A 249 -19.78 -24.62 -8.60
CA ALA A 249 -21.15 -24.65 -8.12
C ALA A 249 -21.28 -24.06 -6.70
N HIS A 250 -20.39 -24.44 -5.77
CA HIS A 250 -20.38 -23.89 -4.40
C HIS A 250 -20.17 -22.37 -4.38
N ALA A 251 -19.26 -21.88 -5.21
CA ALA A 251 -19.02 -20.44 -5.36
C ALA A 251 -20.26 -19.68 -5.89
N ARG A 252 -21.00 -20.26 -6.85
CA ARG A 252 -22.28 -19.72 -7.35
C ARG A 252 -23.35 -19.69 -6.26
N LEU A 253 -23.45 -20.73 -5.43
CA LEU A 253 -24.42 -20.80 -4.31
C LEU A 253 -24.16 -19.71 -3.27
N ARG A 254 -22.92 -19.57 -2.76
CA ARG A 254 -22.54 -18.47 -1.84
C ARG A 254 -22.85 -17.08 -2.43
N HIS A 255 -22.70 -16.89 -3.73
CA HIS A 255 -23.03 -15.62 -4.39
C HIS A 255 -24.55 -15.36 -4.45
N SER A 256 -25.37 -16.40 -4.62
CA SER A 256 -26.84 -16.29 -4.58
C SER A 256 -27.35 -15.88 -3.20
N GLU A 257 -26.89 -16.58 -2.15
CA GLU A 257 -27.31 -16.29 -0.77
C GLU A 257 -27.02 -14.85 -0.32
N ASN A 258 -25.84 -14.32 -0.69
CA ASN A 258 -25.46 -12.95 -0.34
C ASN A 258 -26.28 -11.90 -1.10
N LYS A 259 -26.77 -12.19 -2.31
CA LYS A 259 -27.76 -11.33 -2.98
C LYS A 259 -29.10 -11.34 -2.24
N GLY A 260 -29.60 -12.51 -1.85
CA GLY A 260 -30.83 -12.62 -1.05
C GLY A 260 -30.77 -11.86 0.28
N LYS A 261 -29.64 -11.95 0.98
CA LYS A 261 -29.36 -11.21 2.23
C LYS A 261 -29.20 -9.69 2.04
N GLN A 262 -28.99 -9.20 0.81
CA GLN A 262 -29.05 -7.77 0.48
C GLN A 262 -30.47 -7.31 0.15
N SER A 263 -31.26 -8.10 -0.59
CA SER A 263 -32.67 -7.75 -0.88
C SER A 263 -33.54 -7.74 0.39
N ASP A 264 -33.35 -8.68 1.33
CA ASP A 264 -34.16 -8.76 2.55
C ASP A 264 -33.92 -7.59 3.54
N LYS A 265 -32.82 -6.83 3.37
CA LYS A 265 -32.62 -5.56 4.09
C LYS A 265 -33.56 -4.45 3.64
N GLY A 266 -34.09 -4.49 2.40
CA GLY A 266 -35.13 -3.57 1.94
C GLY A 266 -36.51 -3.89 2.50
N SER A 267 -36.83 -5.17 2.67
CA SER A 267 -38.17 -5.63 3.09
C SER A 267 -38.48 -5.37 4.57
N ARG A 268 -37.46 -5.29 5.44
CA ARG A 268 -37.64 -5.23 6.91
C ARG A 268 -37.99 -3.84 7.49
N VAL A 269 -38.35 -2.86 6.67
CA VAL A 269 -38.73 -1.50 7.10
C VAL A 269 -40.26 -1.30 7.17
N ARG A 270 -41.07 -2.26 6.69
CA ARG A 270 -42.52 -2.31 6.94
C ARG A 270 -42.87 -3.53 7.80
N LEU A 271 -43.98 -3.41 8.54
CA LEU A 271 -44.49 -4.40 9.51
C LEU A 271 -43.64 -4.60 10.78
N LYS A 272 -43.54 -3.54 11.59
CA LYS A 272 -43.47 -3.65 13.06
C LYS A 272 -44.54 -2.77 13.71
N LEU A 273 -45.75 -3.31 13.81
CA LEU A 273 -46.80 -2.87 14.73
C LEU A 273 -47.45 -4.12 15.34
N ASN A 274 -47.68 -4.06 16.65
CA ASN A 274 -48.51 -4.96 17.46
C ASN A 274 -48.20 -6.47 17.44
N ALA A 275 -47.41 -6.93 18.42
CA ALA A 275 -47.75 -8.07 19.29
C ALA A 275 -46.77 -8.14 20.48
N GLU A 276 -47.28 -8.31 21.71
CA GLU A 276 -46.49 -8.66 22.89
C GLU A 276 -46.88 -10.05 23.44
N LYS A 277 -46.03 -10.59 24.34
CA LYS A 277 -46.26 -11.72 25.29
C LYS A 277 -46.28 -13.13 24.68
N GLY A 278 -45.46 -14.04 25.23
CA GLY A 278 -45.51 -15.47 24.86
C GLY A 278 -44.32 -16.40 25.15
N ASN A 279 -43.70 -16.35 26.34
CA ASN A 279 -42.85 -17.40 26.97
C ASN A 279 -41.54 -17.94 26.31
N HIS A 280 -40.66 -18.40 27.21
CA HIS A 280 -39.74 -19.57 27.18
C HIS A 280 -39.86 -20.54 25.97
N GLU A 281 -38.82 -21.20 25.43
CA GLU A 281 -37.36 -21.33 25.70
C GLU A 281 -36.74 -22.09 24.47
N ARG A 282 -35.44 -22.23 24.15
CA ARG A 282 -34.07 -21.95 24.68
C ARG A 282 -33.22 -21.29 23.56
N GLY A 283 -31.96 -20.86 23.68
CA GLY A 283 -30.98 -20.84 24.78
C GLY A 283 -29.59 -21.30 24.29
N GLN A 284 -28.73 -20.36 23.88
CA GLN A 284 -27.29 -20.57 23.61
C GLN A 284 -26.51 -19.26 23.81
N ASP A 285 -25.29 -19.37 24.31
CA ASP A 285 -24.57 -18.29 25.00
C ASP A 285 -24.23 -17.08 24.12
N LYS A 286 -24.72 -15.90 24.54
CA LYS A 286 -24.40 -14.56 23.99
C LYS A 286 -24.43 -13.45 25.06
N GLY A 287 -24.44 -13.82 26.34
CA GLY A 287 -24.47 -12.85 27.45
C GLY A 287 -23.06 -12.37 27.79
N GLY A 288 -22.21 -13.32 28.22
CA GLY A 288 -20.92 -13.03 28.84
C GLY A 288 -20.00 -12.14 28.02
N ASP A 289 -19.87 -12.37 26.71
CA ASP A 289 -19.00 -11.57 25.84
C ASP A 289 -19.44 -10.10 25.74
N LYS A 290 -20.75 -9.83 25.73
CA LYS A 290 -21.25 -8.44 25.62
C LYS A 290 -20.98 -7.65 26.90
N ASP A 291 -21.13 -8.29 28.05
CA ASP A 291 -20.86 -7.68 29.35
C ASP A 291 -19.35 -7.51 29.55
N LYS A 292 -18.56 -8.52 29.20
CA LYS A 292 -17.08 -8.49 29.19
C LYS A 292 -16.50 -7.39 28.30
N LYS A 293 -17.04 -7.16 27.10
CA LYS A 293 -16.64 -6.01 26.25
C LYS A 293 -16.93 -4.68 26.96
N THR A 294 -18.09 -4.57 27.60
CA THR A 294 -18.54 -3.36 28.29
C THR A 294 -17.61 -3.03 29.46
N GLU A 295 -17.22 -4.03 30.25
CA GLU A 295 -16.24 -3.90 31.34
C GLU A 295 -14.86 -3.48 30.82
N LEU A 296 -14.32 -4.17 29.80
CA LEU A 296 -13.00 -3.85 29.23
C LEU A 296 -12.95 -2.43 28.64
N ASN A 297 -14.01 -1.98 27.98
CA ASN A 297 -14.12 -0.61 27.47
C ASN A 297 -14.14 0.44 28.60
N LEU A 298 -14.82 0.14 29.72
CA LEU A 298 -14.86 0.99 30.92
C LEU A 298 -13.51 1.05 31.64
N LEU A 299 -12.79 -0.07 31.73
CA LEU A 299 -11.43 -0.13 32.28
C LEU A 299 -10.44 0.65 31.41
N GLY A 300 -10.54 0.53 30.08
CA GLY A 300 -9.79 1.34 29.14
C GLY A 300 -10.04 2.84 29.32
N ALA A 301 -11.30 3.26 29.44
CA ALA A 301 -11.66 4.66 29.66
C ALA A 301 -11.06 5.23 30.97
N LYS A 302 -11.19 4.49 32.08
CA LYS A 302 -10.61 4.86 33.38
C LYS A 302 -9.07 4.93 33.36
N ALA A 303 -8.41 4.15 32.50
CA ALA A 303 -6.97 4.25 32.28
C ALA A 303 -6.59 5.50 31.46
N VAL A 304 -7.38 5.86 30.43
CA VAL A 304 -7.22 7.12 29.67
C VAL A 304 -7.39 8.35 30.57
N GLU A 305 -8.37 8.36 31.48
CA GLU A 305 -8.57 9.44 32.48
C GLU A 305 -7.33 9.64 33.36
N ARG A 306 -6.68 8.53 33.75
CA ARG A 306 -5.43 8.52 34.54
C ARG A 306 -4.18 8.83 33.72
N LYS A 307 -4.32 9.02 32.40
CA LYS A 307 -3.23 9.15 31.40
C LYS A 307 -2.33 7.89 31.29
N ASP A 308 -2.81 6.74 31.78
CA ASP A 308 -2.14 5.45 31.59
C ASP A 308 -2.56 4.85 30.24
N TYR A 309 -1.98 5.41 29.18
CA TYR A 309 -2.25 5.00 27.81
C TYR A 309 -1.75 3.57 27.50
N ALA A 310 -0.78 3.06 28.28
CA ALA A 310 -0.19 1.73 28.12
C ALA A 310 -1.04 0.62 28.78
N ALA A 311 -1.77 0.92 29.85
CA ALA A 311 -2.83 0.04 30.36
C ALA A 311 -4.10 0.16 29.49
N ALA A 312 -4.47 1.37 29.08
CA ALA A 312 -5.66 1.59 28.23
C ALA A 312 -5.57 0.82 26.91
N SER A 313 -4.43 0.85 26.21
CA SER A 313 -4.25 0.13 24.95
C SER A 313 -4.38 -1.39 25.10
N LYS A 314 -3.99 -1.96 26.25
CA LYS A 314 -4.18 -3.38 26.59
C LYS A 314 -5.67 -3.70 26.79
N PHE A 315 -6.40 -2.93 27.60
CA PHE A 315 -7.84 -3.14 27.80
C PHE A 315 -8.63 -3.05 26.49
N TYR A 316 -8.34 -2.07 25.63
CA TYR A 316 -8.97 -1.99 24.30
C TYR A 316 -8.54 -3.14 23.37
N SER A 317 -7.32 -3.65 23.50
CA SER A 317 -6.87 -4.82 22.71
C SER A 317 -7.61 -6.10 23.10
N GLU A 318 -7.88 -6.33 24.38
CA GLU A 318 -8.73 -7.44 24.82
C GLU A 318 -10.19 -7.24 24.40
N ALA A 319 -10.72 -6.01 24.49
CA ALA A 319 -12.07 -5.71 24.02
C ALA A 319 -12.24 -5.97 22.50
N ILE A 320 -11.23 -5.67 21.69
CA ILE A 320 -11.21 -5.92 20.23
C ILE A 320 -11.22 -7.42 19.91
N LYS A 321 -10.65 -8.30 20.76
CA LYS A 321 -10.78 -9.77 20.57
C LYS A 321 -12.21 -10.25 20.77
N VAL A 322 -12.98 -9.59 21.64
CA VAL A 322 -14.37 -9.93 21.96
C VAL A 322 -15.35 -9.36 20.92
N ASP A 323 -15.07 -8.18 20.37
CA ASP A 323 -15.85 -7.58 19.28
C ASP A 323 -14.94 -6.87 18.27
N PRO A 324 -14.42 -7.59 17.26
CA PRO A 324 -13.56 -7.01 16.23
C PRO A 324 -14.26 -6.00 15.32
N ALA A 325 -15.59 -5.87 15.39
CA ALA A 325 -16.40 -4.99 14.54
C ALA A 325 -16.66 -3.60 15.14
N ASP A 326 -16.35 -3.38 16.43
CA ASP A 326 -16.60 -2.12 17.10
C ASP A 326 -15.52 -1.07 16.77
N ALA A 327 -15.81 -0.21 15.79
CA ALA A 327 -14.98 0.91 15.38
C ALA A 327 -14.57 1.85 16.54
N MET A 328 -15.37 1.93 17.62
CA MET A 328 -15.06 2.79 18.76
C MET A 328 -13.80 2.32 19.51
N LEU A 329 -13.62 1.01 19.64
CA LEU A 329 -12.46 0.43 20.34
C LEU A 329 -11.16 0.79 19.61
N TYR A 330 -11.12 0.69 18.28
CA TYR A 330 -9.99 1.11 17.47
C TYR A 330 -9.77 2.64 17.55
N SER A 331 -10.83 3.45 17.53
CA SER A 331 -10.72 4.91 17.70
C SER A 331 -10.16 5.31 19.07
N ASN A 332 -10.46 4.55 20.12
CA ASN A 332 -9.95 4.76 21.47
C ASN A 332 -8.50 4.24 21.63
N ARG A 333 -8.18 3.06 21.08
CA ARG A 333 -6.82 2.50 21.11
C ARG A 333 -5.84 3.31 20.25
N SER A 334 -6.29 3.84 19.10
CA SER A 334 -5.55 4.80 18.27
C SER A 334 -5.11 6.03 19.08
N LEU A 335 -5.98 6.59 19.92
CA LEU A 335 -5.61 7.70 20.82
C LEU A 335 -4.52 7.29 21.82
N CYS A 336 -4.60 6.07 22.37
CA CYS A 336 -3.64 5.57 23.35
C CYS A 336 -2.25 5.40 22.73
N HIS A 337 -2.16 4.78 21.54
CA HIS A 337 -0.92 4.68 20.77
C HIS A 337 -0.36 6.07 20.45
N LEU A 338 -1.21 7.00 19.97
CA LEU A 338 -0.79 8.36 19.64
C LEU A 338 -0.22 9.12 20.84
N LYS A 339 -0.83 8.99 22.03
CA LYS A 339 -0.35 9.58 23.28
C LYS A 339 0.86 8.87 23.89
N SER A 340 1.16 7.65 23.44
CA SER A 340 2.37 6.89 23.80
C SER A 340 3.53 7.11 22.82
N GLY A 341 3.36 7.93 21.78
CA GLY A 341 4.35 8.16 20.73
C GLY A 341 4.34 7.13 19.59
N GLU A 342 3.49 6.10 19.66
CA GLU A 342 3.39 5.00 18.71
C GLU A 342 2.55 5.38 17.48
N ALA A 343 2.96 6.45 16.78
CA ALA A 343 2.18 7.06 15.70
C ALA A 343 1.81 6.12 14.55
N TYR A 344 2.62 5.09 14.28
CA TYR A 344 2.32 4.06 13.27
C TYR A 344 1.18 3.12 13.73
N ALA A 345 1.19 2.65 14.98
CA ALA A 345 0.10 1.85 15.53
C ALA A 345 -1.21 2.66 15.61
N ALA A 346 -1.11 3.95 15.97
CA ALA A 346 -2.22 4.87 15.93
C ALA A 346 -2.86 5.00 14.53
N LEU A 347 -2.04 5.00 13.47
CA LEU A 347 -2.48 5.03 12.07
C LEU A 347 -3.15 3.72 11.63
N LEU A 348 -2.64 2.56 12.05
CA LEU A 348 -3.25 1.26 11.75
C LEU A 348 -4.67 1.17 12.33
N ASP A 349 -4.84 1.54 13.60
CA ASP A 349 -6.15 1.57 14.27
C ASP A 349 -7.09 2.63 13.69
N ALA A 350 -6.58 3.81 13.30
CA ALA A 350 -7.39 4.81 12.63
C ALA A 350 -7.93 4.32 11.28
N ASN A 351 -7.10 3.63 10.48
CA ASN A 351 -7.56 2.99 9.25
C ASN A 351 -8.54 1.84 9.52
N ALA A 352 -8.36 1.06 10.60
CA ALA A 352 -9.33 0.03 11.00
C ALA A 352 -10.70 0.63 11.38
N CYS A 353 -10.71 1.71 12.16
CA CYS A 353 -11.90 2.49 12.49
C CYS A 353 -12.63 2.96 11.22
N ILE A 354 -11.92 3.52 10.24
CA ILE A 354 -12.50 3.98 8.97
C ILE A 354 -13.05 2.81 8.14
N ARG A 355 -12.36 1.66 8.08
CA ARG A 355 -12.86 0.46 7.36
C ARG A 355 -14.17 -0.08 7.96
N LEU A 356 -14.30 -0.04 9.30
CA LEU A 356 -15.49 -0.51 10.00
C LEU A 356 -16.63 0.51 9.96
N ARG A 357 -16.31 1.81 9.98
CA ARG A 357 -17.28 2.90 10.00
C ARG A 357 -16.80 4.14 9.25
N ALA A 358 -16.90 4.09 7.92
CA ALA A 358 -16.39 5.12 7.02
C ALA A 358 -17.12 6.47 7.14
N ASP A 359 -18.37 6.47 7.58
CA ASP A 359 -19.22 7.64 7.84
C ASP A 359 -18.81 8.44 9.09
N TRP A 360 -17.90 7.93 9.93
CA TRP A 360 -17.61 8.54 11.23
C TRP A 360 -16.40 9.50 11.17
N PRO A 361 -16.59 10.82 11.33
CA PRO A 361 -15.51 11.82 11.19
C PRO A 361 -14.34 11.58 12.14
N LYS A 362 -14.60 11.00 13.32
CA LYS A 362 -13.57 10.74 14.34
C LYS A 362 -12.50 9.75 13.86
N GLY A 363 -12.84 8.80 12.99
CA GLY A 363 -11.85 7.90 12.38
C GLY A 363 -10.85 8.64 11.50
N HIS A 364 -11.36 9.54 10.65
CA HIS A 364 -10.55 10.40 9.78
C HIS A 364 -9.72 11.43 10.58
N TYR A 365 -10.27 11.98 11.66
CA TYR A 365 -9.51 12.80 12.63
C TYR A 365 -8.34 12.04 13.25
N ARG A 366 -8.56 10.80 13.74
CA ARG A 366 -7.49 9.94 14.28
C ARG A 366 -6.41 9.67 13.23
N LYS A 367 -6.81 9.42 11.99
CA LYS A 367 -5.89 9.20 10.85
C LYS A 367 -5.04 10.44 10.59
N GLY A 368 -5.63 11.63 10.50
CA GLY A 368 -4.91 12.88 10.32
C GLY A 368 -3.91 13.16 11.46
N ALA A 369 -4.33 12.98 12.72
CA ALA A 369 -3.46 13.20 13.87
C ALA A 369 -2.26 12.22 13.94
N ALA A 370 -2.47 10.95 13.55
CA ALA A 370 -1.40 9.98 13.41
C ALA A 370 -0.43 10.32 12.26
N LEU A 371 -0.96 10.74 11.09
CA LEU A 371 -0.16 11.17 9.95
C LEU A 371 0.68 12.43 10.25
N MET A 372 0.14 13.39 11.00
CA MET A 372 0.92 14.55 11.50
C MET A 372 2.10 14.12 12.36
N SER A 373 1.86 13.17 13.28
CA SER A 373 2.92 12.64 14.15
C SER A 373 3.98 11.83 13.39
N LEU A 374 3.65 11.34 12.19
CA LEU A 374 4.57 10.72 11.21
C LEU A 374 5.16 11.72 10.20
N LYS A 375 4.91 13.03 10.36
CA LYS A 375 5.30 14.11 9.40
C LYS A 375 4.75 13.95 7.97
N ARG A 376 3.69 13.15 7.79
CA ARG A 376 3.00 12.90 6.50
C ARG A 376 1.94 13.98 6.22
N CYS A 377 2.33 15.26 6.29
CA CYS A 377 1.42 16.41 6.34
C CYS A 377 0.39 16.45 5.18
N LYS A 378 0.80 16.15 3.94
CA LYS A 378 -0.11 16.13 2.78
C LYS A 378 -1.26 15.13 2.92
N GLU A 379 -1.00 13.97 3.52
CA GLU A 379 -2.01 12.95 3.76
C GLU A 379 -2.83 13.26 5.02
N ALA A 380 -2.24 13.95 6.01
CA ALA A 380 -2.98 14.48 7.14
C ALA A 380 -4.02 15.52 6.68
N CYS A 381 -3.65 16.45 5.79
CA CYS A 381 -4.60 17.36 5.14
C CYS A 381 -5.76 16.60 4.49
N HIS A 382 -5.48 15.58 3.67
CA HIS A 382 -6.55 14.79 3.03
C HIS A 382 -7.44 14.08 4.07
N ALA A 383 -6.86 13.51 5.13
CA ALA A 383 -7.64 12.86 6.18
C ALA A 383 -8.53 13.86 6.95
N PHE A 384 -8.02 15.05 7.29
CA PHE A 384 -8.83 16.09 7.93
C PHE A 384 -9.89 16.66 6.99
N LEU A 385 -9.61 16.84 5.70
CA LEU A 385 -10.61 17.26 4.70
C LEU A 385 -11.75 16.25 4.58
N THR A 386 -11.45 14.96 4.37
CA THR A 386 -12.49 13.90 4.31
C THR A 386 -13.27 13.77 5.62
N GLY A 387 -12.64 14.01 6.77
CA GLY A 387 -13.34 14.12 8.06
C GLY A 387 -14.28 15.32 8.13
N GLY A 388 -13.86 16.48 7.60
CA GLY A 388 -14.64 17.72 7.58
C GLY A 388 -15.75 17.74 6.52
N GLU A 389 -15.65 16.94 5.46
CA GLU A 389 -16.73 16.69 4.50
C GLU A 389 -17.87 15.88 5.14
N LEU A 390 -17.54 14.95 6.04
CA LEU A 390 -18.52 14.11 6.76
C LEU A 390 -19.21 14.83 7.93
N ASP A 391 -18.51 15.76 8.60
CA ASP A 391 -19.09 16.66 9.60
C ASP A 391 -18.51 18.08 9.44
N PRO A 392 -19.13 18.92 8.60
CA PRO A 392 -18.68 20.29 8.40
C PRO A 392 -18.76 21.17 9.65
N ALA A 393 -19.50 20.77 10.70
CA ALA A 393 -19.58 21.52 11.95
C ALA A 393 -18.43 21.19 12.92
N ASN A 394 -17.59 20.21 12.59
CA ASN A 394 -16.60 19.68 13.52
C ASN A 394 -15.42 20.65 13.79
N VAL A 395 -15.49 21.36 14.92
CA VAL A 395 -14.47 22.34 15.31
C VAL A 395 -13.09 21.69 15.51
N GLU A 396 -13.01 20.48 16.08
CA GLU A 396 -11.74 19.78 16.27
C GLU A 396 -11.04 19.49 14.94
N ILE A 397 -11.77 19.00 13.93
CA ILE A 397 -11.22 18.70 12.61
C ILE A 397 -10.80 19.98 11.89
N ARG A 398 -11.63 21.03 11.93
CA ARG A 398 -11.29 22.34 11.35
C ARG A 398 -10.02 22.93 11.98
N GLN A 399 -9.88 22.88 13.30
CA GLN A 399 -8.66 23.36 13.98
C GLN A 399 -7.45 22.51 13.63
N ALA A 400 -7.57 21.18 13.65
CA ALA A 400 -6.47 20.27 13.33
C ALA A 400 -6.00 20.40 11.87
N PHE A 401 -6.89 20.73 10.93
CA PHE A 401 -6.54 21.06 9.54
C PHE A 401 -5.67 22.33 9.43
N TRP A 402 -5.98 23.40 10.18
CA TRP A 402 -5.19 24.62 10.16
C TRP A 402 -3.78 24.43 10.76
N TYR A 403 -3.61 23.52 11.72
CA TYR A 403 -2.28 23.15 12.27
C TYR A 403 -1.41 22.29 11.31
N VAL A 404 -1.80 22.09 10.06
CA VAL A 404 -0.98 21.43 9.02
C VAL A 404 -0.27 22.45 8.10
N PHE A 405 -0.56 23.75 8.27
CA PHE A 405 0.06 24.88 7.58
C PHE A 405 0.80 25.79 8.58
#